data_AF-A0A9E3M9N4-F1
#
_entry.id   AF-A0A9E3M9N4-F1
#
_cell.length_a   1.000
_cell.length_b   1.000
_cell.length_c   1.000
_cell.angle_alpha   90.00
_cell.angle_beta   90.00
_cell.angle_gamma   90.00
#
_symmetry.space_group_name_H-M   'P 1'
#
loop_
_entity.id
_entity.type
_entity.pdbx_description
1 polymer ?
#
loop_
_entity_poly.entity_id
_entity_poly.type
_entity_poly.pdbx_seq_one_letter_code
_entity_poly.pdbx_strand_id
1 'polypeptide(L)'
;MNEMPKSFKPWVIVLLVSLGVVVCSFGFVYLSFQIRAYQYRYVECVPEQLLEHLESVADINFPENIQKVRAAKTIPVEGDILFIIKFTCHQNVLNSFLESFPTETWKIELEPYDPASDLRKTSFWIPPRWFTEVIEQGKEGMLLLDNRWATIYIDTTSKKDFVVYIEGFYSKRAAEQSQ
;
A
#
# COMPACT_ATOMS: atom_id res chain seq x y z
N MET A 1 64.05 28.27 15.16
CA MET A 1 62.99 29.24 14.83
C MET A 1 61.90 28.46 14.13
N ASN A 2 60.76 28.24 14.79
CA ASN A 2 59.60 27.64 14.12
C ASN A 2 58.85 28.76 13.41
N GLU A 3 58.94 28.79 12.07
CA GLU A 3 58.11 29.65 11.25
C GLU A 3 56.65 29.26 11.44
N MET A 4 55.83 30.18 11.96
CA MET A 4 54.38 29.98 12.00
C MET A 4 53.86 29.85 10.58
N PRO A 5 53.07 28.80 10.26
CA PRO A 5 52.58 28.61 8.90
C PRO A 5 51.69 29.77 8.46
N LYS A 6 51.94 30.18 7.20
CA LYS A 6 51.27 31.23 6.43
C LYS A 6 49.77 31.32 6.73
N SER A 7 49.31 32.55 6.98
CA SER A 7 47.92 32.93 7.27
C SER A 7 46.91 32.12 6.46
N PHE A 8 46.00 31.42 7.15
CA PHE A 8 44.86 30.76 6.54
C PHE A 8 44.07 31.80 5.73
N LYS A 9 43.92 31.56 4.42
CA LYS A 9 43.21 32.52 3.57
C LYS A 9 41.72 32.46 3.91
N PRO A 10 41.05 33.59 4.18
CA PRO A 10 39.66 33.61 4.66
C PRO A 10 38.67 32.92 3.70
N TRP A 11 38.96 32.89 2.40
CA TRP A 11 38.14 32.16 1.42
C TRP A 11 38.10 30.65 1.66
N VAL A 12 39.15 30.06 2.25
CA VAL A 12 39.18 28.62 2.59
C VAL A 12 38.17 28.32 3.69
N ILE A 13 38.06 29.20 4.69
CA ILE A 13 37.09 29.07 5.77
C ILE A 13 35.67 29.17 5.21
N VAL A 14 35.42 30.16 4.35
CA VAL A 14 34.12 30.32 3.67
C VAL A 14 33.75 29.08 2.86
N LEU A 15 34.70 28.49 2.12
CA LEU A 15 34.49 27.25 1.36
C LEU A 15 34.16 26.06 2.26
N LEU A 16 34.88 25.88 3.36
CA LEU A 16 34.63 24.79 4.33
C LEU A 16 33.27 24.93 5.01
N VAL A 17 32.91 26.14 5.42
CA VAL A 17 31.58 26.42 6.01
C VAL A 17 30.49 26.17 4.99
N SER A 18 30.66 26.63 3.75
CA SER A 18 29.68 26.43 2.67
C SER A 18 29.50 24.95 2.36
N LEU A 19 30.60 24.18 2.28
CA LEU A 19 30.56 22.73 2.08
C LEU A 19 29.87 22.04 3.26
N GLY A 20 30.15 22.46 4.50
CA GLY A 20 29.48 21.95 5.70
C GLY A 20 27.97 22.16 5.66
N VAL A 21 27.51 23.36 5.27
CA VAL A 21 26.08 23.67 5.13
C VAL A 21 25.44 22.81 4.04
N VAL A 22 26.10 22.62 2.90
CA VAL A 22 25.61 21.77 1.81
C VAL A 22 25.47 20.32 2.28
N VAL A 23 26.50 19.75 2.91
CA VAL A 23 26.47 18.37 3.45
C VAL A 23 25.37 18.20 4.49
N CYS A 24 25.23 19.14 5.43
CA CYS A 24 24.16 19.08 6.44
C CYS A 24 22.76 19.17 5.81
N SER A 25 22.59 20.03 4.79
CA SER A 25 21.32 20.17 4.07
C SER A 25 20.96 18.88 3.34
N PHE A 26 21.91 18.28 2.61
CA PHE A 26 21.69 16.99 1.95
C PHE A 26 21.40 15.87 2.95
N GLY A 27 22.13 15.83 4.08
CA GLY A 27 21.88 14.87 5.16
C GLY A 27 20.47 15.00 5.75
N PHE A 28 20.01 16.23 5.98
CA PHE A 28 18.66 16.49 6.47
C PHE A 28 17.58 16.07 5.47
N VAL A 29 17.75 16.40 4.19
CA VAL A 29 16.83 15.98 3.12
C VAL A 29 16.79 14.46 3.00
N TYR A 30 17.96 13.80 3.03
CA TYR A 30 18.05 12.34 2.99
C TYR A 30 17.33 11.68 4.17
N LEU A 31 17.57 12.16 5.39
CA LEU A 31 16.92 11.63 6.58
C LEU A 31 15.39 11.84 6.53
N SER A 32 14.95 13.03 6.11
CA SER A 32 13.53 13.34 5.95
C SER A 32 12.86 12.42 4.93
N PHE A 33 13.56 12.12 3.83
CA PHE A 33 13.09 11.15 2.83
C PHE A 33 12.99 9.74 3.41
N GLN A 34 14.00 9.26 4.14
CA GLN A 34 13.98 7.93 4.77
C GLN A 34 12.84 7.77 5.78
N ILE A 35 12.60 8.79 6.62
CA ILE A 35 11.51 8.78 7.60
C ILE A 35 10.16 8.69 6.88
N ARG A 36 9.95 9.50 5.85
CA ARG A 36 8.72 9.41 5.03
C ARG A 36 8.60 8.03 4.39
N ALA A 37 9.63 7.56 3.70
CA ALA A 37 9.61 6.25 3.04
C ALA A 37 9.27 5.10 4.01
N TYR A 38 9.69 5.20 5.28
CA TYR A 38 9.32 4.24 6.31
C TYR A 38 7.84 4.32 6.69
N GLN A 39 7.28 5.53 6.83
CA GLN A 39 5.86 5.73 7.14
C GLN A 39 4.94 5.22 6.02
N TYR A 40 5.36 5.37 4.76
CA TYR A 40 4.58 4.98 3.59
C TYR A 40 4.76 3.52 3.15
N ARG A 41 5.41 2.69 3.97
CA ARG A 41 5.68 1.28 3.64
C ARG A 41 4.59 0.37 4.18
N TYR A 42 4.17 -0.60 3.35
CA TYR A 42 3.36 -1.73 3.80
C TYR A 42 4.20 -2.72 4.63
N VAL A 43 3.68 -3.09 5.79
CA VAL A 43 4.23 -4.12 6.67
C VAL A 43 3.35 -5.36 6.55
N GLU A 44 3.96 -6.50 6.18
CA GLU A 44 3.24 -7.77 6.13
C GLU A 44 2.71 -8.13 7.52
N CYS A 45 1.49 -8.65 7.55
CA CYS A 45 0.78 -9.00 8.77
C CYS A 45 0.10 -10.36 8.65
N VAL A 46 -0.37 -10.89 9.78
CA VAL A 46 -1.12 -12.14 9.83
C VAL A 46 -2.43 -11.95 9.05
N PRO A 47 -2.66 -12.66 7.94
CA PRO A 47 -3.82 -12.41 7.10
C PRO A 47 -5.15 -12.55 7.84
N GLU A 48 -5.30 -13.60 8.64
CA GLU A 48 -6.52 -13.93 9.37
C GLU A 48 -6.98 -12.76 10.24
N GLN A 49 -6.04 -12.12 10.97
CA GLN A 49 -6.34 -10.96 11.81
C GLN A 49 -6.82 -9.75 11.01
N LEU A 50 -6.28 -9.54 9.81
CA LEU A 50 -6.70 -8.42 8.97
C LEU A 50 -8.04 -8.70 8.31
N LEU A 51 -8.27 -9.94 7.84
CA LEU A 51 -9.55 -10.33 7.25
C LEU A 51 -10.67 -10.22 8.28
N GLU A 52 -10.55 -10.88 9.44
CA GLU A 52 -11.53 -10.80 10.54
C GLU A 52 -11.82 -9.34 10.94
N HIS A 53 -10.78 -8.52 10.97
CA HIS A 53 -10.95 -7.11 11.28
C HIS A 53 -11.79 -6.38 10.23
N LEU A 54 -11.45 -6.54 8.96
CA LEU A 54 -12.20 -5.93 7.85
C LEU A 54 -13.63 -6.46 7.79
N GLU A 55 -13.87 -7.74 8.07
CA GLU A 55 -15.24 -8.27 8.16
C GLU A 55 -16.05 -7.57 9.25
N SER A 56 -15.41 -7.25 10.39
CA SER A 56 -16.09 -6.54 11.49
C SER A 56 -16.33 -5.04 11.24
N VAL A 57 -15.42 -4.35 10.54
CA VAL A 57 -15.47 -2.87 10.41
C VAL A 57 -15.84 -2.37 9.02
N ALA A 58 -15.68 -3.19 7.99
CA ALA A 58 -15.77 -2.78 6.59
C ALA A 58 -16.84 -3.54 5.78
N ASP A 59 -17.66 -4.37 6.45
CA ASP A 59 -18.79 -5.14 5.88
C ASP A 59 -18.40 -5.93 4.62
N ILE A 60 -17.18 -6.45 4.63
CA ILE A 60 -16.69 -7.41 3.63
C ILE A 60 -16.92 -8.81 4.18
N ASN A 61 -17.27 -9.77 3.32
CA ASN A 61 -17.40 -11.17 3.73
C ASN A 61 -16.40 -12.00 2.93
N PHE A 62 -15.27 -12.40 3.53
CA PHE A 62 -14.28 -13.18 2.80
C PHE A 62 -14.74 -14.64 2.68
N PRO A 63 -14.53 -15.29 1.52
CA PRO A 63 -14.95 -16.68 1.37
C PRO A 63 -14.03 -17.64 2.15
N GLU A 64 -14.59 -18.68 2.76
CA GLU A 64 -13.82 -19.66 3.55
C GLU A 64 -12.78 -20.46 2.73
N ASN A 65 -13.02 -20.66 1.42
CA ASN A 65 -12.21 -21.53 0.57
C ASN A 65 -11.16 -20.78 -0.27
N ILE A 66 -10.63 -19.66 0.25
CA ILE A 66 -9.53 -18.94 -0.38
C ILE A 66 -8.17 -19.56 -0.03
N GLN A 67 -7.21 -19.43 -0.94
CA GLN A 67 -5.87 -20.02 -0.81
C GLN A 67 -4.79 -18.95 -0.98
N LYS A 68 -3.57 -19.25 -0.51
CA LYS A 68 -2.38 -18.39 -0.69
C LYS A 68 -2.61 -16.94 -0.25
N VAL A 69 -3.34 -16.76 0.86
CA VAL A 69 -3.69 -15.44 1.38
C VAL A 69 -2.43 -14.72 1.86
N ARG A 70 -2.24 -13.48 1.41
CA ARG A 70 -1.21 -12.56 1.89
C ARG A 70 -1.85 -11.22 2.18
N ALA A 71 -1.38 -10.57 3.24
CA ALA A 71 -1.94 -9.32 3.67
C ALA A 71 -0.84 -8.41 4.23
N ALA A 72 -0.96 -7.12 3.98
CA ALA A 72 -0.08 -6.12 4.55
C ALA A 72 -0.87 -4.84 4.82
N LYS A 73 -0.37 -4.04 5.78
CA LYS A 73 -0.95 -2.76 6.13
C LYS A 73 0.11 -1.71 6.39
N THR A 74 -0.23 -0.44 6.23
CA THR A 74 0.68 0.65 6.56
C THR A 74 0.65 0.96 8.05
N ILE A 75 1.64 1.72 8.51
CA ILE A 75 1.54 2.41 9.80
C ILE A 75 0.48 3.51 9.63
N PRO A 76 -0.43 3.71 10.61
CA PRO A 76 -1.47 4.73 10.49
C PRO A 76 -0.88 6.11 10.23
N VAL A 77 -1.36 6.77 9.17
CA VAL A 77 -1.05 8.17 8.85
C VAL A 77 -2.35 8.95 9.00
N GLU A 78 -2.36 9.94 9.89
CA GLU A 78 -3.56 10.75 10.20
C GLU A 78 -4.78 9.95 10.70
N GLY A 79 -4.54 8.72 11.19
CA GLY A 79 -5.59 7.83 11.72
C GLY A 79 -6.16 6.85 10.70
N ASP A 80 -5.73 6.93 9.45
CA ASP A 80 -6.11 6.00 8.40
C ASP A 80 -5.02 4.97 8.17
N ILE A 81 -5.43 3.72 7.95
CA ILE A 81 -4.57 2.59 7.66
C ILE A 81 -4.90 2.11 6.26
N LEU A 82 -3.89 2.05 5.40
CA LEU A 82 -4.03 1.37 4.12
C LEU A 82 -3.81 -0.11 4.32
N PHE A 83 -4.55 -0.90 3.57
CA PHE A 83 -4.39 -2.33 3.54
C PHE A 83 -4.33 -2.83 2.11
N ILE A 84 -3.60 -3.92 1.95
CA ILE A 84 -3.58 -4.70 0.73
C ILE A 84 -3.74 -6.17 1.06
N ILE A 85 -4.50 -6.87 0.22
CA ILE A 85 -4.77 -8.30 0.34
C ILE A 85 -4.54 -8.94 -1.02
N LYS A 86 -3.97 -10.14 -1.01
CA LYS A 86 -3.91 -11.04 -2.16
C LYS A 86 -4.41 -12.41 -1.74
N PHE A 87 -5.29 -13.01 -2.53
CA PHE A 87 -5.65 -14.41 -2.36
C PHE A 87 -5.95 -15.06 -3.71
N THR A 88 -5.97 -16.39 -3.71
CA THR A 88 -6.32 -17.22 -4.87
C THR A 88 -7.63 -17.93 -4.61
N CYS A 89 -8.51 -17.99 -5.61
CA CYS A 89 -9.79 -18.69 -5.50
C CYS A 89 -10.25 -19.25 -6.86
N HIS A 90 -11.22 -20.15 -6.82
CA HIS A 90 -11.89 -20.64 -8.03
C HIS A 90 -13.02 -19.70 -8.46
N GLN A 91 -13.49 -19.84 -9.70
CA GLN A 91 -14.52 -18.97 -10.28
C GLN A 91 -15.79 -18.86 -9.43
N ASN A 92 -16.30 -19.99 -8.91
CA ASN A 92 -17.53 -19.98 -8.11
C ASN A 92 -17.35 -19.18 -6.81
N VAL A 93 -16.18 -19.33 -6.17
CA VAL A 93 -15.84 -18.61 -4.95
C VAL A 93 -15.70 -17.11 -5.24
N LEU A 94 -15.06 -16.75 -6.36
CA LEU A 94 -14.96 -15.36 -6.81
C LEU A 94 -16.33 -14.74 -7.07
N ASN A 95 -17.22 -15.44 -7.77
CA ASN A 95 -18.56 -14.92 -8.06
C ASN A 95 -19.35 -14.69 -6.77
N SER A 96 -19.36 -15.66 -5.84
CA SER A 96 -20.02 -15.51 -4.55
C SER A 96 -19.44 -14.35 -3.73
N PHE A 97 -18.13 -14.15 -3.78
CA PHE A 97 -17.48 -13.00 -3.15
C PHE A 97 -17.97 -11.68 -3.73
N LEU A 98 -17.99 -11.54 -5.05
CA LEU A 98 -18.46 -10.32 -5.72
C LEU A 98 -19.97 -10.06 -5.51
N GLU A 99 -20.76 -11.12 -5.38
CA GLU A 99 -22.21 -11.05 -5.10
C GLU A 99 -22.52 -10.70 -3.64
N SER A 100 -21.57 -10.91 -2.71
CA SER A 100 -21.76 -10.57 -1.29
C SER A 100 -21.78 -9.06 -1.02
N PHE A 101 -21.34 -8.24 -1.96
CA PHE A 101 -21.33 -6.79 -1.79
C PHE A 101 -22.74 -6.19 -2.02
N PRO A 102 -23.17 -5.19 -1.24
CA PRO A 102 -24.53 -4.65 -1.30
C PRO A 102 -24.89 -4.07 -2.68
N THR A 103 -25.72 -4.80 -3.43
CA THR A 103 -26.18 -4.36 -4.77
C THR A 103 -27.16 -3.19 -4.73
N GLU A 104 -27.83 -2.97 -3.60
CA GLU A 104 -28.81 -1.89 -3.44
C GLU A 104 -28.18 -0.49 -3.38
N THR A 105 -26.91 -0.41 -2.97
CA THR A 105 -26.18 0.87 -2.84
C THR A 105 -25.19 1.08 -3.97
N TRP A 106 -24.53 0.01 -4.44
CA TRP A 106 -23.58 0.07 -5.55
C TRP A 106 -23.32 -1.31 -6.14
N LYS A 107 -23.46 -1.46 -7.46
CA LYS A 107 -23.04 -2.69 -8.14
C LYS A 107 -21.56 -2.60 -8.48
N ILE A 108 -20.79 -3.63 -8.13
CA ILE A 108 -19.40 -3.73 -8.58
C ILE A 108 -19.39 -3.93 -10.10
N GLU A 109 -18.97 -2.89 -10.82
CA GLU A 109 -18.72 -2.97 -12.25
C GLU A 109 -17.25 -3.30 -12.46
N LEU A 110 -17.01 -4.51 -12.99
CA LEU A 110 -15.67 -4.96 -13.34
C LEU A 110 -15.39 -4.67 -14.81
N GLU A 111 -14.41 -3.82 -15.06
CA GLU A 111 -13.94 -3.48 -16.39
C GLU A 111 -12.73 -4.37 -16.78
N PRO A 112 -12.44 -4.54 -18.08
CA PRO A 112 -11.18 -5.16 -18.49
C PRO A 112 -9.99 -4.42 -17.88
N TYR A 113 -9.03 -5.17 -17.34
CA TYR A 113 -7.84 -4.58 -16.73
C TYR A 113 -7.00 -3.81 -17.75
N ASP A 114 -6.67 -2.55 -17.44
CA ASP A 114 -5.73 -1.74 -18.20
C ASP A 114 -4.40 -1.56 -17.42
N PRO A 115 -3.25 -2.03 -17.97
CA PRO A 115 -1.95 -1.81 -17.33
C PRO A 115 -1.58 -0.33 -17.10
N ALA A 116 -2.17 0.61 -17.85
CA ALA A 116 -1.91 2.04 -17.71
C ALA A 116 -2.63 2.67 -16.51
N SER A 117 -3.74 2.10 -16.04
CA SER A 117 -4.52 2.51 -14.87
C SER A 117 -4.14 1.77 -13.58
N ASP A 118 -3.23 0.79 -13.64
CA ASP A 118 -2.82 -0.05 -12.50
C ASP A 118 -2.17 0.77 -11.36
N LEU A 119 -2.99 1.19 -10.41
CA LEU A 119 -2.58 1.99 -9.25
C LEU A 119 -1.63 1.25 -8.32
N ARG A 120 -1.58 -0.09 -8.36
CA ARG A 120 -0.64 -0.89 -7.55
C ARG A 120 0.81 -0.53 -7.85
N LYS A 121 1.10 0.01 -9.05
CA LYS A 121 2.45 0.41 -9.48
C LYS A 121 2.74 1.90 -9.33
N THR A 122 1.70 2.73 -9.24
CA THR A 122 1.81 4.20 -9.17
C THR A 122 1.52 4.74 -7.77
N SER A 123 1.12 3.87 -6.84
CA SER A 123 0.90 4.20 -5.43
C SER A 123 2.15 4.85 -4.84
N PHE A 124 1.96 5.97 -4.14
CA PHE A 124 3.02 6.63 -3.36
C PHE A 124 3.51 5.73 -2.21
N TRP A 125 2.64 4.82 -1.77
CA TRP A 125 2.95 3.79 -0.79
C TRP A 125 3.84 2.74 -1.46
N ILE A 126 4.74 2.14 -0.70
CA ILE A 126 5.69 1.15 -1.23
C ILE A 126 5.11 -0.25 -0.98
N PRO A 127 4.34 -0.84 -1.92
CA PRO A 127 3.80 -2.18 -1.77
C PRO A 127 4.92 -3.24 -1.87
N PRO A 128 4.70 -4.42 -1.26
CA PRO A 128 5.56 -5.56 -1.45
C PRO A 128 5.41 -6.13 -2.86
N ARG A 129 6.49 -6.76 -3.36
CA ARG A 129 6.57 -7.27 -4.75
C ARG A 129 5.42 -8.18 -5.15
N TRP A 130 4.89 -8.97 -4.21
CA TRP A 130 3.81 -9.91 -4.49
C TRP A 130 2.49 -9.25 -4.85
N PHE A 131 2.31 -7.97 -4.50
CA PHE A 131 1.11 -7.20 -4.80
C PHE A 131 1.21 -6.51 -6.16
N THR A 132 2.44 -6.17 -6.58
CA THR A 132 2.73 -5.51 -7.87
C THR A 132 3.10 -6.50 -8.97
N GLU A 133 2.80 -7.79 -8.78
CA GLU A 133 2.98 -8.79 -9.82
C GLU A 133 2.16 -8.40 -11.07
N VAL A 134 2.76 -8.62 -12.24
CA VAL A 134 2.15 -8.23 -13.52
C VAL A 134 0.89 -9.06 -13.75
N ILE A 135 -0.23 -8.39 -13.97
CA ILE A 135 -1.45 -9.01 -14.49
C ILE A 135 -1.39 -8.92 -16.01
N GLU A 136 -1.36 -10.07 -16.69
CA GLU A 136 -1.37 -10.13 -18.16
C GLU A 136 -2.79 -10.01 -18.70
N GLN A 137 -3.74 -10.69 -18.04
CA GLN A 137 -5.16 -10.67 -18.39
C GLN A 137 -5.98 -10.60 -17.10
N GLY A 138 -6.87 -9.62 -17.01
CA GLY A 138 -7.63 -9.46 -15.78
C GLY A 138 -8.83 -8.55 -15.90
N LYS A 139 -9.37 -8.24 -14.73
CA LYS A 139 -10.39 -7.23 -14.54
C LYS A 139 -10.02 -6.32 -13.38
N GLU A 140 -10.52 -5.11 -13.40
CA GLU A 140 -10.40 -4.18 -12.28
C GLU A 140 -11.75 -3.52 -11.98
N GLY A 141 -11.89 -3.01 -10.77
CA GLY A 141 -13.09 -2.29 -10.36
C GLY A 141 -12.93 -1.64 -9.00
N MET A 142 -14.01 -1.01 -8.56
CA MET A 142 -14.07 -0.27 -7.30
C MET A 142 -15.08 -0.91 -6.36
N LEU A 143 -14.68 -1.07 -5.09
CA LEU A 143 -15.48 -1.53 -3.97
C LEU A 143 -15.72 -0.34 -3.03
N LEU A 144 -16.91 -0.27 -2.44
CA LEU A 144 -17.20 0.65 -1.35
C LEU A 144 -17.17 -0.13 -0.03
N LEU A 145 -16.21 0.19 0.83
CA LEU A 145 -15.97 -0.45 2.13
C LEU A 145 -16.03 0.63 3.22
N ASP A 146 -16.98 0.54 4.16
CA ASP A 146 -17.18 1.58 5.21
C ASP A 146 -17.18 3.02 4.66
N ASN A 147 -17.98 3.28 3.62
CA ASN A 147 -18.05 4.57 2.92
C ASN A 147 -16.72 5.06 2.29
N ARG A 148 -15.73 4.17 2.15
CA ARG A 148 -14.44 4.46 1.51
C ARG A 148 -14.23 3.57 0.30
N TRP A 149 -13.61 4.14 -0.70
CA TRP A 149 -13.28 3.40 -1.91
C TRP A 149 -12.07 2.48 -1.69
N ALA A 150 -12.21 1.25 -2.16
CA ALA A 150 -11.14 0.29 -2.32
C ALA A 150 -11.12 -0.17 -3.78
N THR A 151 -9.93 -0.52 -4.28
CA THR A 151 -9.77 -1.02 -5.64
C THR A 151 -9.57 -2.53 -5.60
N ILE A 152 -10.23 -3.24 -6.50
CA ILE A 152 -10.06 -4.67 -6.70
C ILE A 152 -9.46 -4.94 -8.07
N TYR A 153 -8.46 -5.81 -8.12
CA TYR A 153 -7.88 -6.34 -9.34
C TYR A 153 -7.99 -7.86 -9.33
N ILE A 154 -8.34 -8.44 -10.47
CA ILE A 154 -8.54 -9.88 -10.63
C ILE A 154 -7.68 -10.35 -11.79
N ASP A 155 -6.65 -11.13 -11.49
CA ASP A 155 -5.86 -11.83 -12.50
C ASP A 155 -6.60 -13.10 -12.94
N THR A 156 -6.81 -13.20 -14.24
CA THR A 156 -7.52 -14.30 -14.91
C THR A 156 -6.61 -15.16 -15.79
N THR A 157 -5.30 -14.89 -15.78
CA THR A 157 -4.31 -15.50 -16.70
C THR A 157 -4.28 -17.03 -16.61
N SER A 158 -4.45 -17.59 -15.41
CA SER A 158 -4.43 -19.06 -15.18
C SER A 158 -5.72 -19.78 -15.63
N LYS A 159 -6.82 -19.06 -15.88
CA LYS A 159 -8.17 -19.55 -16.25
C LYS A 159 -8.85 -20.52 -15.26
N LYS A 160 -8.10 -21.27 -14.45
CA LYS A 160 -8.61 -22.21 -13.43
C LYS A 160 -8.69 -21.55 -12.06
N ASP A 161 -7.65 -20.79 -11.73
CA ASP A 161 -7.52 -20.07 -10.49
C ASP A 161 -7.44 -18.57 -10.78
N PHE A 162 -8.17 -17.80 -9.98
CA PHE A 162 -8.22 -16.35 -10.04
C PHE A 162 -7.39 -15.81 -8.89
N VAL A 163 -6.54 -14.83 -9.18
CA VAL A 163 -5.78 -14.14 -8.14
C VAL A 163 -6.42 -12.79 -7.92
N VAL A 164 -6.94 -12.56 -6.72
CA VAL A 164 -7.62 -11.33 -6.34
C VAL A 164 -6.64 -10.48 -5.55
N TYR A 165 -6.56 -9.21 -5.91
CA TYR A 165 -5.81 -8.17 -5.20
C TYR A 165 -6.81 -7.11 -4.77
N ILE A 166 -6.74 -6.68 -3.51
CA ILE A 166 -7.57 -5.60 -2.97
C ILE A 166 -6.65 -4.58 -2.34
N GLU A 167 -6.83 -3.30 -2.63
CA GLU A 167 -6.20 -2.16 -1.94
C GLU A 167 -7.29 -1.24 -1.40
N GLY A 168 -7.20 -0.83 -0.14
CA GLY A 168 -8.21 0.03 0.46
C GLY A 168 -7.73 0.72 1.74
N PHE A 169 -8.66 1.42 2.38
CA PHE A 169 -8.43 2.17 3.62
C PHE A 169 -9.45 1.78 4.67
N TYR A 170 -9.03 1.72 5.93
CA TYR A 170 -9.94 1.74 7.09
C TYR A 170 -9.41 2.69 8.16
N SER A 171 -10.31 3.20 9.00
CA SER A 171 -9.93 4.11 10.09
C SER A 171 -9.53 3.33 11.35
N LYS A 172 -8.43 3.73 11.99
CA LYS A 172 -8.02 3.19 13.30
C LYS A 172 -9.06 3.46 14.39
N ARG A 173 -9.83 4.57 14.28
CA ARG A 173 -10.85 4.91 15.28
C ARG A 173 -12.02 3.95 15.30
N ALA A 174 -12.39 3.38 14.16
CA ALA A 174 -13.37 2.30 14.10
C ALA A 174 -12.82 1.03 14.78
N ALA A 175 -11.51 0.79 14.71
CA ALA A 175 -10.87 -0.39 15.29
C ALA A 175 -10.79 -0.40 16.83
N GLU A 176 -10.71 0.77 17.46
CA GLU A 176 -10.64 0.89 18.93
C GLU A 176 -12.03 0.89 19.59
N GLN A 177 -13.12 1.05 18.82
CA GLN A 177 -14.50 1.04 19.34
C GLN A 177 -15.15 -0.36 19.30
N SER A 178 -14.51 -1.33 18.65
CA SER A 178 -15.00 -2.72 18.49
C SER A 178 -14.33 -3.73 19.43
N GLN A 179 -13.54 -3.27 20.39
CA GLN A 179 -12.92 -4.07 21.47
C GLN A 179 -13.62 -3.82 22.80
#